data_AF-D3STA9-F1
#
_entry.id   AF-D3STA9-F1
#
_cell.length_a   1.000
_cell.length_b   1.000
_cell.length_c   1.000
_cell.angle_alpha   90.00
_cell.angle_beta   90.00
_cell.angle_gamma   90.00
#
_symmetry.space_group_name_H-M   'P 1'
#
loop_
_entity.id
_entity.type
_entity.pdbx_description
1 polymer ?
#
loop_
_entity_poly.entity_id
_entity_poly.type
_entity_poly.pdbx_seq_one_letter_code
_entity_poly.pdbx_strand_id
1 'polypeptide(L)'
;MSNAHVGPIVFADATARAQLENHGEVVTFRASERTTGDTWWRTSRTGPKEGDCRVEHIDAVDPTDTGALESYRKLSGFASVDDWQAAIRELNGEMDTAHLYRVVTDSTNGSD
;
A
#
# COMPACT_ATOMS: atom_id res chain seq x y z
N MET A 1 8.06 11.67 -24.28
CA MET A 1 7.42 10.86 -23.22
C MET A 1 7.82 11.48 -21.90
N SER A 2 6.87 12.12 -21.21
CA SER A 2 7.12 12.65 -19.87
C SER A 2 7.45 11.48 -18.95
N ASN A 3 8.67 11.44 -18.43
CA ASN A 3 9.07 10.48 -17.42
C ASN A 3 8.34 10.89 -16.13
N ALA A 4 7.10 10.41 -15.95
CA ALA A 4 6.28 10.77 -14.81
C ALA A 4 6.99 10.27 -13.54
N HIS A 5 7.49 11.20 -12.74
CA HIS A 5 8.18 10.85 -11.50
C HIS A 5 7.20 10.16 -10.55
N VAL A 6 7.52 8.92 -10.16
CA VAL A 6 6.76 8.17 -9.16
C VAL A 6 7.28 8.56 -7.79
N GLY A 7 6.51 9.37 -7.07
CA GLY A 7 6.88 9.83 -5.73
C GLY A 7 6.92 8.69 -4.68
N PRO A 8 7.64 8.89 -3.57
CA PRO A 8 7.82 7.85 -2.57
C PRO A 8 6.52 7.45 -1.87
N ILE A 9 6.47 6.22 -1.38
CA ILE A 9 5.39 5.74 -0.50
C ILE A 9 5.73 6.06 0.95
N VAL A 10 4.74 6.52 1.72
CA VAL A 10 4.87 6.68 3.16
C VAL A 10 4.07 5.58 3.84
N PHE A 11 4.75 4.66 4.52
CA PHE A 11 4.14 3.66 5.39
C PHE A 11 4.19 4.16 6.84
N ALA A 12 3.22 5.03 7.17
CA ALA A 12 3.07 5.53 8.54
C ALA A 12 2.46 4.47 9.47
N ASP A 13 1.63 3.59 8.91
CA ASP A 13 1.02 2.47 9.63
C ASP A 13 2.03 1.32 9.81
N ALA A 14 2.24 0.91 11.06
CA ALA A 14 3.21 -0.11 11.40
C ALA A 14 2.82 -1.52 10.92
N THR A 15 1.52 -1.81 10.78
CA THR A 15 0.99 -3.09 10.32
C THR A 15 1.27 -3.28 8.83
N ALA A 16 0.93 -2.28 8.01
CA ALA A 16 1.21 -2.29 6.58
C ALA A 16 2.73 -2.32 6.30
N ARG A 17 3.53 -1.63 7.11
CA ARG A 17 5.00 -1.70 7.02
C ARG A 17 5.51 -3.10 7.33
N ALA A 18 5.11 -3.70 8.45
CA ALA A 18 5.55 -5.04 8.83
C ALA A 18 5.15 -6.09 7.78
N GLN A 19 3.98 -5.93 7.14
CA GLN A 19 3.55 -6.78 6.04
C GLN A 19 4.52 -6.70 4.85
N LEU A 20 4.87 -5.49 4.41
CA LEU A 20 5.84 -5.29 3.33
C LEU A 20 7.22 -5.86 3.67
N GLU A 21 7.71 -5.60 4.88
CA GLU A 21 9.03 -6.05 5.33
C GLU A 21 9.12 -7.59 5.45
N ASN A 22 8.08 -8.24 5.98
CA ASN A 22 8.10 -9.68 6.24
C ASN A 22 7.75 -10.53 5.01
N HIS A 23 6.93 -10.00 4.11
CA HIS A 23 6.38 -10.77 2.98
C HIS A 23 6.82 -10.26 1.61
N GLY A 24 7.51 -9.11 1.56
CA GLY A 24 7.95 -8.47 0.32
C GLY A 24 6.82 -7.83 -0.48
N GLU A 25 5.59 -7.85 0.04
CA GLU A 25 4.45 -7.21 -0.62
C GLU A 25 3.38 -6.74 0.39
N VAL A 26 2.68 -5.68 0.02
CA VAL A 26 1.51 -5.18 0.75
C VAL A 26 0.51 -4.53 -0.20
N VAL A 27 -0.78 -4.72 0.05
CA VAL A 27 -1.85 -3.96 -0.60
C VAL A 27 -2.20 -2.74 0.26
N THR A 28 -2.11 -1.56 -0.36
CA THR A 28 -2.37 -0.26 0.26
C THR A 28 -3.54 0.44 -0.40
N PHE A 29 -4.06 1.43 0.31
CA PHE A 29 -5.25 2.17 -0.09
C PHE A 29 -4.94 3.65 -0.22
N ARG A 30 -5.58 4.30 -1.20
CA ARG A 30 -5.51 5.75 -1.40
C ARG A 30 -6.86 6.34 -1.78
N ALA A 31 -7.12 7.51 -1.20
CA ALA A 31 -8.28 8.32 -1.50
C ALA A 31 -8.34 8.88 -2.93
N SER A 32 -7.19 8.96 -3.59
CA SER A 32 -7.08 9.52 -4.94
C SER A 32 -6.03 8.73 -5.70
N GLU A 33 -6.15 8.75 -7.03
CA GLU A 33 -5.17 8.10 -7.89
C GLU A 33 -3.75 8.63 -7.64
N ARG A 34 -2.77 7.73 -7.84
CA ARG A 34 -1.35 8.07 -7.80
C ARG A 34 -0.64 7.51 -9.02
N THR A 35 0.54 8.06 -9.29
CA THR A 35 1.46 7.46 -10.24
C THR A 35 1.98 6.12 -9.71
N THR A 36 2.15 5.18 -10.65
CA THR A 36 2.60 3.79 -10.45
C THR A 36 3.92 3.55 -11.18
N GLY A 37 4.63 2.49 -10.80
CA GLY A 37 5.96 2.15 -11.28
C GLY A 37 7.00 2.07 -10.16
N ASP A 38 8.27 2.00 -10.56
CA ASP A 38 9.40 1.82 -9.65
C ASP A 38 9.66 3.11 -8.84
N THR A 39 9.85 2.95 -7.53
CA THR A 39 10.01 4.03 -6.56
C THR A 39 10.68 3.51 -5.28
N TRP A 40 10.53 4.24 -4.18
CA TRP A 40 11.05 3.88 -2.87
C TRP A 40 10.06 4.25 -1.77
N TRP A 41 10.26 3.70 -0.57
CA TRP A 41 9.38 3.91 0.57
C TRP A 41 10.10 4.46 1.81
N ARG A 42 9.31 5.04 2.72
CA ARG A 42 9.76 5.62 3.99
C ARG A 42 8.67 5.59 5.06
N THR A 43 9.06 5.78 6.32
CA THR A 43 8.16 5.74 7.48
C THR A 43 7.41 7.05 7.75
N SER A 44 7.95 8.19 7.28
CA SER A 44 7.34 9.50 7.50
C SER A 44 7.51 10.44 6.31
N ARG A 45 6.73 11.52 6.24
CA ARG A 45 6.72 12.47 5.11
C ARG A 45 8.07 13.16 4.86
N THR A 46 8.94 13.25 5.84
CA THR A 46 10.29 13.82 5.70
C THR A 46 11.38 12.83 6.11
N GLY A 47 11.02 11.57 6.31
CA GLY A 47 11.95 10.51 6.71
C GLY A 47 12.90 10.11 5.59
N PRO A 48 13.99 9.40 5.95
CA PRO A 48 14.94 8.85 4.99
C PRO A 48 14.28 7.76 4.13
N LYS A 49 14.96 7.40 3.04
CA LYS A 49 14.60 6.20 2.26
C LYS A 49 14.90 4.96 3.07
N GLU A 50 13.94 4.05 3.12
CA GLU A 50 14.05 2.77 3.85
C GLU A 50 14.27 1.60 2.88
N GLY A 51 13.69 1.65 1.68
CA GLY A 51 13.91 0.63 0.66
C GLY A 51 13.33 1.00 -0.71
N ASP A 52 13.72 0.26 -1.74
CA ASP A 52 13.15 0.34 -3.09
C ASP A 52 11.90 -0.54 -3.20
N CYS A 53 10.94 -0.10 -4.01
CA CYS A 53 9.72 -0.85 -4.26
C CYS A 53 9.07 -0.46 -5.59
N ARG A 54 8.15 -1.29 -6.06
CA ARG A 54 7.32 -1.03 -7.22
C ARG A 54 5.86 -0.91 -6.79
N VAL A 55 5.16 0.07 -7.37
CA VAL A 55 3.73 0.29 -7.14
C VAL A 55 2.94 -0.10 -8.36
N GLU A 56 1.93 -0.93 -8.17
CA GLU A 56 1.02 -1.39 -9.22
C GLU A 56 -0.42 -1.03 -8.82
N HIS A 57 -1.16 -0.41 -9.74
CA HIS A 57 -2.58 -0.16 -9.53
C HIS A 57 -3.33 -1.49 -9.70
N ILE A 58 -4.19 -1.81 -8.75
CA ILE A 58 -5.07 -2.97 -8.82
C ILE A 58 -6.39 -2.53 -9.44
N ASP A 59 -7.21 -1.80 -8.68
CA ASP A 59 -8.52 -1.31 -9.11
C ASP A 59 -9.04 -0.21 -8.18
N ALA A 60 -10.08 0.48 -8.63
CA ALA A 60 -10.93 1.29 -7.78
C ALA A 60 -11.97 0.41 -7.09
N VAL A 61 -12.17 0.60 -5.78
CA VAL A 61 -13.09 -0.17 -4.94
C VAL A 61 -13.89 0.75 -4.02
N ASP A 62 -15.06 0.28 -3.61
CA ASP A 62 -15.77 0.81 -2.45
C ASP A 62 -15.11 0.24 -1.17
N PRO A 63 -14.49 1.06 -0.32
CA PRO A 63 -13.87 0.57 0.92
C PRO A 63 -14.86 -0.03 1.92
N THR A 64 -16.15 0.22 1.77
CA THR A 64 -17.19 -0.35 2.64
C THR A 64 -17.65 -1.73 2.17
N ASP A 65 -17.36 -2.11 0.93
CA ASP A 65 -17.67 -3.43 0.39
C ASP A 65 -16.68 -4.48 0.89
N THR A 66 -17.08 -5.23 1.92
CA THR A 66 -16.31 -6.34 2.49
C THR A 66 -15.92 -7.39 1.44
N GLY A 67 -16.82 -7.70 0.49
CA GLY A 67 -16.58 -8.72 -0.54
C GLY A 67 -15.47 -8.32 -1.50
N ALA A 68 -15.41 -7.04 -1.86
CA ALA A 68 -14.34 -6.49 -2.70
C ALA A 68 -12.96 -6.54 -2.01
N LEU A 69 -12.93 -6.41 -0.68
CA LEU A 69 -11.67 -6.39 0.10
C LEU A 69 -11.17 -7.77 0.51
N GLU A 70 -12.05 -8.77 0.65
CA GLU A 70 -11.69 -10.10 1.17
C GLU A 70 -10.53 -10.75 0.40
N SER A 71 -10.50 -10.58 -0.93
CA SER A 71 -9.45 -11.13 -1.79
C SER A 71 -8.05 -10.56 -1.48
N TYR A 72 -7.98 -9.36 -0.92
CA TYR A 72 -6.73 -8.65 -0.61
C TYR A 72 -6.40 -8.64 0.88
N ARG A 73 -7.30 -9.13 1.74
CA ARG A 73 -7.14 -9.14 3.21
C ARG A 73 -5.81 -9.74 3.66
N LYS A 74 -5.37 -10.83 3.03
CA LYS A 74 -4.08 -11.48 3.38
C LYS A 74 -2.86 -10.65 2.99
N LEU A 75 -3.03 -9.73 2.05
CA LEU A 75 -1.96 -8.85 1.55
C LEU A 75 -1.94 -7.50 2.26
N SER A 76 -2.96 -7.15 3.04
CA SER A 76 -3.01 -5.87 3.74
C SER A 76 -2.23 -5.84 5.05
N GLY A 77 -1.93 -7.01 5.63
CA GLY A 77 -1.31 -7.16 6.94
C GLY A 77 -2.29 -7.19 8.11
N PHE A 78 -3.59 -6.95 7.86
CA PHE A 78 -4.62 -6.93 8.91
C PHE A 78 -5.21 -8.32 9.17
N ALA A 79 -5.65 -8.55 10.41
CA ALA A 79 -6.20 -9.83 10.83
C ALA A 79 -7.58 -10.12 10.19
N SER A 80 -8.37 -9.06 9.94
CA SER A 80 -9.70 -9.13 9.35
C SER A 80 -9.94 -7.97 8.36
N VAL A 81 -10.99 -8.09 7.52
CA VAL A 81 -11.43 -6.98 6.66
C VAL A 81 -11.96 -5.81 7.51
N ASP A 82 -12.63 -6.08 8.63
CA ASP A 82 -13.16 -5.04 9.52
C ASP A 82 -12.03 -4.19 10.13
N ASP A 83 -10.96 -4.82 10.60
CA ASP A 83 -9.77 -4.11 11.10
C ASP A 83 -9.13 -3.26 10.00
N TRP A 84 -9.10 -3.80 8.78
CA TRP A 84 -8.55 -3.08 7.63
C TRP A 84 -9.40 -1.87 7.25
N GLN A 85 -10.73 -2.02 7.22
CA GLN A 85 -11.67 -0.93 6.98
C GLN A 85 -11.58 0.14 8.08
N ALA A 86 -11.43 -0.25 9.34
CA ALA A 86 -11.25 0.67 10.45
C ALA A 86 -9.97 1.52 10.27
N ALA A 87 -8.85 0.89 9.92
CA ALA A 87 -7.60 1.59 9.64
C ALA A 87 -7.70 2.53 8.42
N ILE A 88 -8.40 2.11 7.36
CA ILE A 88 -8.67 2.97 6.19
C ILE A 88 -9.44 4.23 6.61
N ARG A 89 -10.51 4.07 7.40
CA ARG A 89 -11.32 5.19 7.90
C ARG A 89 -10.55 6.10 8.84
N GLU A 90 -9.72 5.55 9.71
CA GLU A 90 -8.88 6.34 10.62
C GLU A 90 -7.86 7.21 9.85
N LEU A 91 -7.27 6.66 8.79
CA LEU A 91 -6.24 7.35 8.00
C LEU A 91 -6.79 8.33 6.96
N ASN A 92 -7.98 8.06 6.39
CA ASN A 92 -8.50 8.80 5.24
C ASN A 92 -9.86 9.47 5.50
N GLY A 93 -10.55 9.15 6.59
CA GLY A 93 -11.94 9.54 6.83
C GLY A 93 -12.95 8.64 6.11
N GLU A 94 -14.21 9.10 6.04
CA GLU A 94 -15.25 8.45 5.24
C GLU A 94 -15.01 8.66 3.74
N MET A 95 -15.25 7.61 2.96
CA MET A 95 -14.86 7.55 1.56
C MET A 95 -15.82 6.69 0.74
N ASP A 96 -16.32 7.22 -0.38
CA ASP A 96 -17.23 6.51 -1.30
C ASP A 96 -16.49 5.67 -2.35
N THR A 97 -15.23 6.00 -2.63
CA THR A 97 -14.41 5.31 -3.64
C THR A 97 -12.96 5.50 -3.31
N ALA A 98 -12.15 4.50 -3.61
CA ALA A 98 -10.72 4.58 -3.48
C ALA A 98 -9.98 3.57 -4.32
N HIS A 99 -8.67 3.68 -4.31
CA HIS A 99 -7.80 2.94 -5.21
C HIS A 99 -6.89 2.00 -4.43
N LEU A 100 -6.90 0.73 -4.81
CA LEU A 100 -6.00 -0.28 -4.29
C LEU A 100 -4.70 -0.30 -5.09
N TYR A 101 -3.59 -0.36 -4.35
CA TYR A 101 -2.26 -0.49 -4.95
C TYR A 101 -1.52 -1.64 -4.28
N ARG A 102 -0.96 -2.53 -5.11
CA ARG A 102 0.04 -3.49 -4.65
C ARG A 102 1.39 -2.79 -4.62
N VAL A 103 2.09 -2.93 -3.51
CA VAL A 103 3.47 -2.49 -3.35
C VAL A 103 4.32 -3.73 -3.15
N VAL A 104 5.34 -3.91 -3.96
CA VAL A 104 6.26 -5.05 -3.90
C VAL A 104 7.66 -4.50 -3.68
N THR A 105 8.40 -5.01 -2.70
CA THR A 105 9.83 -4.71 -2.59
C THR A 105 10.59 -5.49 -3.64
N ASP A 106 11.64 -4.90 -4.20
CA ASP A 106 12.64 -5.67 -4.91
C ASP A 106 13.42 -6.49 -3.86
N SER A 107 12.93 -7.68 -3.56
CA SER A 107 13.70 -8.70 -2.87
C SER A 107 14.80 -9.15 -3.83
N THR A 108 15.87 -8.37 -3.96
CA THR A 108 17.11 -8.88 -4.52
C THR A 108 17.60 -9.97 -3.58
N ASN A 109 17.32 -11.21 -3.97
CA ASN A 109 17.92 -12.47 -3.51
C ASN A 109 19.08 -12.28 -2.52
N GLY A 110 18.80 -12.39 -1.23
CA GLY A 110 19.77 -12.84 -0.25
C GLY A 110 19.84 -14.36 -0.31
N SER A 111 20.63 -14.91 -1.21
CA SER A 111 21.14 -16.27 -1.09
C SER A 111 22.66 -16.16 -1.16
N ASP A 112 23.27 -16.08 0.02
CA ASP A 112 24.65 -16.50 0.25
C ASP A 112 24.69 -18.05 0.26
#